data_AF-A0A1C5X276-F1
#
_entry.id   AF-A0A1C5X276-F1
#
_cell.length_a   1.000
_cell.length_b   1.000
_cell.length_c   1.000
_cell.angle_alpha   90.00
_cell.angle_beta   90.00
_cell.angle_gamma   90.00
#
_symmetry.space_group_name_H-M   'P 1'
#
loop_
_entity.id
_entity.type
_entity.pdbx_description
1 polymer ?
#
loop_
_entity_poly.entity_id
_entity_poly.type
_entity_poly.pdbx_seq_one_letter_code
_entity_poly.pdbx_strand_id
1 'polypeptide(L)'
;MKRIRVRNISWKDYGISVQTQRELKEFCFLYDEKKKRGNSQDLTDCKMIEEAARESSEELAPYLLKSVTDDLSYEYLEFDDTLGRIPVGKTDFYGYRRKFYACLLKKIV
;
A
#
# COMPACT_ATOMS: atom_id res chain seq x y z
N MET A 1 -4.77 1.30 -27.72
CA MET A 1 -4.94 0.39 -26.55
C MET A 1 -5.77 1.10 -25.49
N LYS A 2 -6.86 0.52 -25.00
CA LYS A 2 -7.63 1.09 -23.87
C LYS A 2 -6.80 0.95 -22.60
N ARG A 3 -6.43 2.07 -21.96
CA ARG A 3 -5.73 2.05 -20.67
C ARG A 3 -6.69 1.48 -19.61
N ILE A 4 -6.38 0.29 -19.09
CA ILE A 4 -7.18 -0.33 -18.03
C ILE A 4 -7.06 0.55 -16.79
N ARG A 5 -8.20 0.91 -16.18
CA ARG A 5 -8.23 1.68 -14.94
C ARG A 5 -7.72 0.80 -13.80
N VAL A 6 -6.86 1.33 -12.93
CA VAL A 6 -6.27 0.60 -11.79
C VAL A 6 -7.36 -0.06 -10.92
N ARG A 7 -8.48 0.63 -10.70
CA ARG A 7 -9.64 0.12 -9.95
C ARG A 7 -10.23 -1.19 -10.47
N ASN A 8 -10.04 -1.50 -11.76
CA ASN A 8 -10.56 -2.70 -12.40
C ASN A 8 -9.57 -3.88 -12.35
N ILE A 9 -8.33 -3.66 -11.89
CA ILE A 9 -7.32 -4.71 -11.77
C ILE A 9 -7.53 -5.42 -10.43
N SER A 10 -7.68 -6.73 -10.47
CA SER A 10 -7.86 -7.59 -9.29
C SER A 10 -6.51 -8.08 -8.75
N TRP A 11 -6.55 -8.72 -7.58
CA TRP A 11 -5.36 -9.38 -7.01
C TRP A 11 -4.79 -10.47 -7.93
N LYS A 12 -5.67 -11.24 -8.58
CA LYS A 12 -5.29 -12.33 -9.48
C LYS A 12 -4.57 -11.80 -10.73
N ASP A 13 -4.99 -10.65 -11.24
CA ASP A 13 -4.34 -10.00 -12.40
C ASP A 13 -2.90 -9.56 -12.07
N TYR A 14 -2.60 -9.31 -10.79
CA TYR A 14 -1.25 -9.06 -10.30
C TYR A 14 -0.47 -10.34 -9.93
N GLY A 15 -1.07 -11.52 -10.08
CA GLY A 15 -0.47 -12.79 -9.64
C GLY A 15 -0.43 -12.96 -8.11
N ILE A 16 -1.20 -12.19 -7.36
CA ILE A 16 -1.19 -12.21 -5.89
C ILE A 16 -2.24 -13.23 -5.40
N SER A 17 -1.75 -14.27 -4.72
CA SER A 17 -2.60 -15.26 -4.04
C SER A 17 -3.15 -14.70 -2.71
N VAL A 18 -4.16 -15.37 -2.14
CA VAL A 18 -4.69 -15.00 -0.82
C VAL A 18 -3.62 -15.15 0.27
N GLN A 19 -2.76 -16.15 0.15
CA GLN A 19 -1.66 -16.38 1.09
C GLN A 19 -0.63 -15.24 1.00
N THR A 20 -0.20 -14.92 -0.21
CA THR A 20 0.73 -13.79 -0.47
C THR A 20 0.14 -12.46 0.02
N GLN A 21 -1.18 -12.26 -0.14
CA GLN A 21 -1.84 -11.07 0.38
C GLN A 21 -1.71 -10.95 1.91
N ARG A 22 -1.83 -12.07 2.65
CA ARG A 22 -1.68 -12.09 4.12
C ARG A 22 -0.24 -11.75 4.52
N GLU A 23 0.72 -12.40 3.89
CA GLU A 23 2.15 -12.15 4.13
C GLU A 23 2.54 -10.69 3.87
N LEU A 24 2.05 -10.09 2.78
CA LEU A 24 2.31 -8.69 2.48
C LEU A 24 1.66 -7.73 3.50
N LYS A 25 0.46 -8.06 3.99
CA LYS A 25 -0.20 -7.27 5.05
C LYS A 25 0.56 -7.34 6.36
N GLU A 26 0.97 -8.54 6.78
CA GLU A 26 1.78 -8.75 7.98
C GLU A 26 3.12 -8.01 7.87
N PHE A 27 3.74 -8.04 6.68
CA PHE A 27 4.96 -7.31 6.39
C PHE A 27 4.80 -5.79 6.59
N CYS A 28 3.68 -5.21 6.14
CA CYS A 28 3.36 -3.80 6.34
C CYS A 28 2.97 -3.47 7.78
N PHE A 29 2.25 -4.36 8.47
CA PHE A 29 1.81 -4.13 9.86
C PHE A 29 2.99 -3.96 10.83
N LEU A 30 4.13 -4.58 10.53
CA LEU A 30 5.36 -4.44 11.32
C LEU A 30 6.15 -3.16 11.02
N TYR A 31 5.68 -2.27 10.13
CA TYR A 31 6.44 -1.09 9.67
C TYR A 31 6.94 -0.21 10.83
N ASP A 32 6.07 0.17 11.77
CA ASP A 32 6.47 1.04 12.89
C ASP A 32 7.52 0.39 13.79
N GLU A 33 7.37 -0.90 14.07
CA GLU A 33 8.31 -1.65 14.90
C GLU A 33 9.67 -1.82 14.20
N LYS A 34 9.67 -2.09 12.89
CA LYS A 34 10.88 -2.12 12.05
C LYS A 34 11.57 -0.75 12.07
N LYS A 35 10.81 0.32 11.87
CA LYS A 35 11.34 1.69 11.87
C LYS A 35 11.94 2.08 13.21
N LYS A 36 11.33 1.67 14.33
CA LYS A 36 11.87 1.88 15.69
C LYS A 36 13.15 1.09 15.95
N ARG A 37 13.22 -0.18 15.51
CA ARG A 37 14.41 -1.04 15.68
C ARG A 37 15.61 -0.53 14.89
N GLY A 38 15.38 -0.05 13.67
CA GLY A 38 16.37 0.69 12.89
C GLY A 38 17.61 -0.11 12.46
N ASN A 39 17.57 -1.44 12.48
CA ASN A 39 18.65 -2.24 11.90
C ASN A 39 18.61 -2.19 10.36
N SER A 40 19.71 -2.59 9.71
CA SER A 40 19.86 -2.46 8.25
C SER A 40 18.74 -3.13 7.45
N GLN A 41 18.28 -4.31 7.88
CA GLN A 41 17.20 -5.03 7.20
C GLN A 41 15.87 -4.32 7.38
N ASP A 42 15.53 -3.94 8.61
CA ASP A 42 14.28 -3.25 8.93
C ASP A 42 14.16 -1.90 8.20
N LEU A 43 15.26 -1.15 8.07
CA LEU A 43 15.30 0.08 7.29
C LEU A 43 15.11 -0.16 5.79
N THR A 44 15.66 -1.26 5.28
CA THR A 44 15.46 -1.68 3.88
C THR A 44 13.99 -2.03 3.63
N ASP A 45 13.37 -2.78 4.54
CA ASP A 45 11.95 -3.14 4.47
C ASP A 45 11.05 -1.90 4.48
N CYS A 46 11.31 -0.96 5.40
CA CYS A 46 10.58 0.32 5.46
C CYS A 46 10.71 1.10 4.15
N LYS A 47 11.92 1.15 3.58
CA LYS A 47 12.17 1.81 2.29
C LYS A 47 11.39 1.14 1.15
N MET A 48 11.33 -0.19 1.10
CA MET A 48 10.54 -0.91 0.09
C MET A 48 9.05 -0.56 0.18
N ILE A 49 8.50 -0.45 1.39
CA ILE A 49 7.10 -0.06 1.64
C ILE A 49 6.87 1.38 1.15
N GLU A 50 7.72 2.33 1.53
CA GLU A 50 7.60 3.74 1.13
C GLU A 50 7.71 3.94 -0.39
N GLU A 51 8.64 3.24 -1.04
CA GLU A 51 8.79 3.28 -2.49
C GLU A 51 7.58 2.66 -3.21
N ALA A 52 7.06 1.53 -2.72
CA ALA A 52 5.89 0.89 -3.30
C ALA A 52 4.65 1.80 -3.24
N ALA A 53 4.49 2.58 -2.15
CA ALA A 53 3.43 3.58 -2.04
C ALA A 53 3.59 4.66 -3.11
N ARG A 54 4.79 5.23 -3.26
CA ARG A 54 5.08 6.27 -4.26
C ARG A 54 4.87 5.79 -5.70
N GLU A 55 5.32 4.59 -6.03
CA GLU A 55 5.15 3.99 -7.37
C GLU A 55 3.69 3.69 -7.72
N SER A 56 2.89 3.37 -6.69
CA SER A 56 1.47 3.09 -6.88
C SER A 56 0.70 4.36 -7.26
N SER A 57 0.96 5.46 -6.54
CA SER A 57 0.47 6.81 -6.83
C SER A 57 1.22 7.77 -5.91
N GLU A 58 1.88 8.77 -6.48
CA GLU A 58 2.63 9.77 -5.72
C GLU A 58 1.69 10.61 -4.83
N GLU A 59 0.54 11.03 -5.36
CA GLU A 59 -0.48 11.79 -4.63
C GLU A 59 -1.11 10.99 -3.49
N LEU A 60 -1.37 9.68 -3.69
CA LEU A 60 -2.01 8.85 -2.68
C LEU A 60 -1.03 8.16 -1.73
N ALA A 61 0.28 8.25 -1.98
CA ALA A 61 1.31 7.58 -1.19
C ALA A 61 1.14 7.74 0.33
N PRO A 62 0.92 8.95 0.90
CA PRO A 62 0.78 9.10 2.35
C PRO A 62 -0.47 8.39 2.91
N TYR A 63 -1.59 8.44 2.19
CA TYR A 63 -2.82 7.74 2.57
C TYR A 63 -2.66 6.22 2.44
N LEU A 64 -1.98 5.76 1.40
CA LEU A 64 -1.72 4.34 1.20
C LEU A 64 -0.82 3.78 2.30
N LEU A 65 0.26 4.50 2.65
CA LEU A 65 1.13 4.12 3.76
C LEU A 65 0.33 3.96 5.04
N LYS A 66 -0.41 5.00 5.44
CA LYS A 66 -1.22 4.95 6.66
C LYS A 66 -2.26 3.81 6.64
N SER A 67 -2.92 3.59 5.50
CA SER A 67 -3.90 2.50 5.36
C SER A 67 -3.29 1.10 5.46
N VAL A 68 -2.07 0.88 4.98
CA VAL A 68 -1.45 -0.46 4.94
C VAL A 68 -0.63 -0.77 6.18
N THR A 69 -0.09 0.24 6.86
CA THR A 69 0.63 0.07 8.14
C THR A 69 -0.33 -0.08 9.31
N ASP A 70 -1.41 0.71 9.32
CA ASP A 70 -2.34 0.78 10.45
C ASP A 70 -3.60 -0.10 10.21
N ASP A 71 -3.62 -0.83 9.10
CA ASP A 71 -4.75 -1.60 8.55
C ASP A 71 -6.10 -0.85 8.52
N LEU A 72 -6.05 0.47 8.28
CA LEU A 72 -7.25 1.30 8.21
C LEU A 72 -8.02 1.11 6.90
N SER A 73 -9.35 1.05 7.02
CA SER A 73 -10.26 1.10 5.87
C SER A 73 -10.36 2.52 5.28
N TYR A 74 -10.95 2.64 4.08
CA TYR A 74 -11.16 3.95 3.46
C TYR A 74 -12.01 4.87 4.33
N GLU A 75 -13.07 4.35 4.94
CA GLU A 75 -14.01 5.13 5.76
C GLU A 75 -13.35 5.76 6.99
N TYR A 76 -12.39 5.05 7.59
CA TYR A 76 -11.64 5.56 8.74
C TYR A 76 -10.58 6.60 8.33
N LEU A 77 -10.12 6.57 7.08
CA LEU A 77 -9.05 7.43 6.58
C LEU A 77 -9.57 8.57 5.68
N GLU A 78 -10.85 8.56 5.27
CA GLU A 78 -11.37 9.49 4.26
C GLU A 78 -11.10 10.95 4.63
N PHE A 79 -11.19 11.27 5.92
CA PHE A 79 -10.89 12.57 6.49
C PHE A 79 -9.79 12.43 7.54
N ASP A 80 -8.55 12.60 7.11
CA ASP A 80 -7.40 12.57 8.00
C ASP A 80 -7.10 13.98 8.52
N ASP A 81 -6.87 14.13 9.83
CA ASP A 81 -6.58 15.44 10.45
C ASP A 81 -5.32 16.11 9.90
N THR A 82 -4.36 15.32 9.40
CA THR A 82 -3.06 15.81 8.92
C THR A 82 -2.97 15.88 7.40
N LEU A 83 -3.51 14.87 6.70
CA LEU A 83 -3.45 14.78 5.25
C LEU A 83 -4.65 15.46 4.57
N GLY A 84 -5.73 15.68 5.31
CA GLY A 84 -7.00 16.15 4.78
C GLY A 84 -7.81 15.01 4.15
N ARG A 85 -8.67 15.37 3.20
CA ARG A 85 -9.56 14.42 2.55
C ARG A 85 -8.84 13.64 1.45
N ILE A 86 -9.02 12.32 1.40
CA ILE A 86 -8.52 11.48 0.30
C ILE A 86 -9.04 12.02 -1.06
N PRO A 87 -8.16 12.32 -2.05
CA PRO A 87 -8.56 12.99 -3.30
C PRO A 87 -9.24 12.06 -4.32
N VAL A 88 -9.55 10.82 -3.94
CA VAL A 88 -10.21 9.82 -4.80
C VAL A 88 -11.32 9.09 -4.04
N GLY A 89 -12.32 8.59 -4.77
CA GLY A 89 -13.38 7.78 -4.18
C GLY A 89 -12.91 6.39 -3.73
N LYS A 90 -13.67 5.78 -2.82
CA LYS A 90 -13.41 4.44 -2.23
C LYS A 90 -12.94 3.39 -3.23
N THR A 91 -13.63 3.24 -4.36
CA THR A 91 -13.31 2.20 -5.35
C THR A 91 -11.95 2.42 -6.00
N ASP A 92 -11.59 3.67 -6.30
CA ASP A 92 -10.28 4.00 -6.87
C ASP A 92 -9.18 3.82 -5.84
N PHE A 93 -9.41 4.26 -4.59
CA PHE A 93 -8.48 4.06 -3.49
C PHE A 93 -8.10 2.59 -3.30
N TYR A 94 -9.08 1.68 -3.25
CA TYR A 94 -8.79 0.24 -3.14
C TYR A 94 -8.11 -0.34 -4.38
N GLY A 95 -8.32 0.27 -5.56
CA GLY A 95 -7.51 -0.03 -6.75
C GLY A 95 -6.04 0.28 -6.52
N TYR A 96 -5.74 1.48 -6.06
CA TYR A 96 -4.38 1.90 -5.74
C TYR A 96 -3.77 1.10 -4.59
N ARG A 97 -4.54 0.74 -3.56
CA ARG A 97 -4.09 -0.16 -2.48
C ARG A 97 -3.69 -1.54 -3.00
N ARG A 98 -4.41 -2.10 -3.99
CA ARG A 98 -3.97 -3.35 -4.66
C ARG A 98 -2.71 -3.15 -5.49
N LYS A 99 -2.62 -2.05 -6.24
CA LYS A 99 -1.41 -1.69 -7.01
C LYS A 99 -0.19 -1.54 -6.09
N PHE A 100 -0.36 -0.93 -4.92
CA PHE A 100 0.67 -0.84 -3.88
C PHE A 100 1.25 -2.22 -3.53
N TYR A 101 0.40 -3.18 -3.17
CA TYR A 101 0.86 -4.52 -2.81
C TYR A 101 1.53 -5.25 -3.99
N ALA A 102 1.11 -4.97 -5.22
CA ALA A 102 1.79 -5.47 -6.42
C ALA A 102 3.17 -4.84 -6.64
N CYS A 103 3.34 -3.55 -6.35
CA CYS A 103 4.65 -2.90 -6.35
C CYS A 103 5.54 -3.46 -5.23
N LEU A 104 4.98 -3.67 -4.03
CA LEU A 104 5.71 -4.22 -2.89
C LEU A 104 6.19 -5.65 -3.15
N LEU A 105 5.34 -6.51 -3.72
CA LEU A 105 5.71 -7.89 -4.05
C LEU A 105 6.94 -7.94 -4.97
N LYS A 106 7.03 -7.05 -5.96
CA LYS A 106 8.17 -6.97 -6.89
C LYS A 106 9.48 -6.51 -6.23
N LYS A 107 9.42 -5.97 -5.01
CA LYS A 107 10.60 -5.54 -4.26
C LYS A 107 11.09 -6.61 -3.28
N ILE A 108 10.20 -7.50 -2.86
CA ILE A 108 10.49 -8.59 -1.91
C ILE A 108 11.02 -9.84 -2.65
N VAL A 109 10.54 -10.08 -3.87
CA VAL A 109 10.98 -11.17 -4.78
C VAL A 109 12.17 -10.71 -5.59
#